data_AF-A0A2W7A416-F1
#
_entry.id   AF-A0A2W7A416-F1
#
_cell.length_a   1.000
_cell.length_b   1.000
_cell.length_c   1.000
_cell.angle_alpha   90.00
_cell.angle_beta   90.00
_cell.angle_gamma   90.00
#
_symmetry.space_group_name_H-M   'P 1'
#
loop_
_entity.id
_entity.type
_entity.pdbx_description
1 polymer ?
#
loop_
_entity_poly.entity_id
_entity_poly.type
_entity_poly.pdbx_seq_one_letter_code
_entity_poly.pdbx_strand_id
1 'polypeptide(L)'
;MTQKESRFDGLFGAAKAAKSTDETVENIKHPDVQTFKHSNTETSKHSDVSLSKSKDPDYQRTTVYLPKALHRKLRAAAIADDREMSDVIEELVQQWLESK
;
A
#
# COMPACT_ATOMS: atom_id res chain seq x y z
N MET A 1 29.54 16.73 24.08
CA MET A 1 29.06 15.54 23.35
C MET A 1 27.58 15.38 23.67
N THR A 2 26.69 15.95 22.86
CA THR A 2 25.25 16.01 23.18
C THR A 2 24.58 14.74 22.66
N GLN A 3 24.19 13.85 23.58
CA GLN A 3 23.45 12.63 23.28
C GLN A 3 22.07 13.02 22.73
N LYS A 4 21.75 12.55 21.51
CA LYS A 4 20.41 12.66 20.93
C LYS A 4 19.53 11.59 21.56
N GLU A 5 18.71 11.98 22.52
CA GLU A 5 17.63 11.12 23.02
C GLU A 5 16.68 10.80 21.86
N SER A 6 16.49 9.50 21.61
CA SER A 6 15.63 9.00 20.55
C SER A 6 14.16 9.22 20.91
N ARG A 7 13.41 9.91 20.05
CA ARG A 7 11.98 10.21 20.23
C ARG A 7 11.06 8.98 20.28
N PHE A 8 11.64 7.78 20.15
CA PHE A 8 10.93 6.51 20.10
C PHE A 8 11.01 5.71 21.41
N ASP A 9 11.83 6.14 22.37
CA ASP A 9 12.10 5.36 23.60
C ASP A 9 10.87 5.24 24.51
N GLY A 10 9.92 6.18 24.42
CA GLY A 10 8.68 6.18 25.19
C GLY A 10 7.48 5.50 24.52
N LEU A 11 7.60 5.02 23.26
CA LEU A 11 6.42 4.65 22.47
C LEU A 11 5.87 3.25 22.80
N PHE A 12 6.71 2.35 23.28
CA PHE A 12 6.35 0.94 23.48
C PHE A 12 6.15 0.54 24.96
N GLY A 13 6.46 1.43 25.92
CA GLY A 13 6.43 1.11 27.35
C GLY A 13 5.06 1.23 28.05
N ALA A 14 4.11 1.98 27.48
CA ALA A 14 2.85 2.33 28.18
C ALA A 14 1.76 1.25 28.13
N ALA A 15 1.90 0.19 27.32
CA ALA A 15 0.84 -0.79 27.08
C ALA A 15 0.77 -1.96 28.09
N LYS A 16 1.61 -1.96 29.15
CA LYS A 16 1.74 -3.09 30.10
C LYS A 16 1.29 -2.78 31.53
N ALA A 17 0.49 -1.73 31.75
CA ALA A 17 -0.07 -1.41 33.06
C ALA A 17 -1.58 -1.12 32.99
N ALA A 18 -2.38 -2.13 32.62
CA ALA A 18 -3.81 -2.15 32.93
C ALA A 18 -4.24 -3.62 33.12
N LYS A 19 -4.24 -4.07 34.37
CA LYS A 19 -4.79 -5.35 34.78
C LYS A 19 -6.02 -5.05 35.64
N SER A 20 -7.13 -5.73 35.31
CA SER A 20 -8.29 -6.09 36.14
C SER A 20 -9.17 -4.99 36.74
N THR A 21 -10.39 -4.85 36.22
CA THR A 21 -11.65 -4.80 36.98
C THR A 21 -12.83 -5.21 36.09
N ASP A 22 -13.84 -5.76 36.74
CA ASP A 22 -14.96 -6.61 36.29
C ASP A 22 -16.12 -5.87 35.58
N GLU A 23 -16.78 -6.59 34.68
CA GLU A 23 -18.12 -6.44 34.05
C GLU A 23 -18.72 -5.05 33.71
N THR A 24 -18.91 -4.77 32.41
CA THR A 24 -20.17 -4.29 31.80
C THR A 24 -20.11 -4.50 30.28
N VAL A 25 -21.13 -5.17 29.73
CA VAL A 25 -21.36 -5.34 28.30
C VAL A 25 -21.63 -3.98 27.67
N GLU A 26 -20.74 -3.47 26.82
CA GLU A 26 -21.10 -2.52 25.76
C GLU A 26 -20.37 -2.81 24.44
N ASN A 27 -21.19 -2.81 23.40
CA ASN A 27 -20.90 -2.96 21.99
C ASN A 27 -19.89 -1.91 21.50
N ILE A 28 -18.61 -2.26 21.47
CA ILE A 28 -17.57 -1.46 20.80
C ILE A 28 -17.27 -2.10 19.44
N LYS A 29 -17.82 -1.49 18.37
CA LYS A 29 -17.34 -1.72 17.00
C LYS A 29 -15.87 -1.31 16.94
N HIS A 30 -14.96 -2.27 16.97
CA HIS A 30 -13.57 -2.04 16.60
C HIS A 30 -13.54 -1.71 15.09
N PRO A 31 -13.11 -0.51 14.66
CA PRO A 31 -12.73 -0.34 13.27
C PRO A 31 -11.51 -1.23 13.05
N ASP A 32 -11.63 -2.14 12.10
CA ASP A 32 -10.55 -2.97 11.56
C ASP A 32 -9.40 -2.06 11.10
N VAL A 33 -8.44 -1.82 11.99
CA VAL A 33 -7.19 -1.11 11.67
C VAL A 33 -6.34 -2.09 10.87
N GLN A 34 -6.65 -2.21 9.58
CA GLN A 34 -5.75 -2.82 8.60
C GLN A 34 -4.50 -1.95 8.53
N THR A 35 -3.52 -2.30 9.34
CA THR A 35 -2.15 -1.85 9.15
C THR A 35 -1.68 -2.44 7.83
N PHE A 36 -1.85 -1.71 6.73
CA PHE A 36 -1.16 -2.01 5.48
C PHE A 36 0.33 -1.83 5.75
N LYS A 37 0.98 -2.90 6.18
CA LYS A 37 2.43 -3.05 6.04
C LYS A 37 2.71 -2.96 4.55
N HIS A 38 3.10 -1.77 4.08
CA HIS A 38 3.73 -1.63 2.78
C HIS A 38 5.07 -2.35 2.86
N SER A 39 5.04 -3.66 2.58
CA SER A 39 6.25 -4.36 2.20
C SER A 39 6.64 -3.76 0.86
N ASN A 40 7.66 -2.90 0.88
CA ASN A 40 8.36 -2.51 -0.32
C ASN A 40 9.15 -3.76 -0.77
N THR A 41 8.47 -4.68 -1.44
CA THR A 41 9.12 -5.74 -2.20
C THR A 41 9.63 -5.10 -3.48
N GLU A 42 10.83 -4.53 -3.39
CA GLU A 42 11.67 -4.25 -4.54
C GLU A 42 12.04 -5.58 -5.20
N THR A 43 11.27 -5.96 -6.21
CA THR A 43 11.69 -6.95 -7.18
C THR A 43 11.57 -6.32 -8.56
N SER A 44 12.68 -5.77 -9.01
CA SER A 44 13.03 -5.74 -10.43
C SER A 44 14.55 -5.72 -10.51
N LYS A 45 15.12 -6.91 -10.69
CA LYS A 45 16.48 -7.05 -11.20
C LYS A 45 16.42 -6.74 -12.69
N HIS A 46 16.56 -5.49 -13.06
CA HIS A 46 17.08 -5.13 -14.37
C HIS A 46 18.15 -4.06 -14.16
N SER A 47 19.38 -4.43 -14.48
CA SER A 47 20.53 -3.54 -14.52
C SER A 47 20.41 -2.61 -15.71
N ASP A 48 19.55 -1.62 -15.60
CA ASP A 48 19.64 -0.35 -16.28
C ASP A 48 19.30 0.70 -15.23
N VAL A 49 19.88 1.89 -15.32
CA VAL A 49 19.56 2.99 -14.39
C VAL A 49 18.14 3.47 -14.72
N SER A 50 17.13 2.67 -14.36
CA SER A 50 15.73 2.96 -14.63
C SER A 50 15.33 4.09 -13.70
N LEU A 51 15.17 5.28 -14.27
CA LEU A 51 14.44 6.36 -13.61
C LEU A 51 13.12 5.77 -13.13
N SER A 52 12.76 6.00 -11.86
CA SER A 52 11.45 5.57 -11.37
C SER A 52 10.36 6.15 -12.29
N LYS A 53 9.29 5.40 -12.60
CA LYS A 53 8.21 5.82 -13.52
C LYS A 53 7.64 7.23 -13.23
N SER A 54 7.82 7.75 -12.01
CA SER A 54 7.43 9.12 -11.64
C SER A 54 8.37 10.22 -12.13
N LYS A 55 9.59 9.90 -12.56
CA LYS A 55 10.63 10.82 -13.05
C LYS A 55 10.81 10.73 -14.57
N ASP A 56 10.19 9.75 -15.18
CA ASP A 56 10.23 9.52 -16.61
C ASP A 56 9.29 10.54 -17.30
N PRO A 57 9.78 11.34 -18.27
CA PRO A 57 8.95 12.31 -18.99
C PRO A 57 7.85 11.67 -19.85
N ASP A 58 7.98 10.40 -20.22
CA ASP A 58 6.99 9.70 -21.05
C ASP A 58 5.79 9.20 -20.22
N TYR A 59 5.86 9.25 -18.89
CA TYR A 59 4.80 8.78 -18.00
C TYR A 59 4.08 9.92 -17.28
N GLN A 60 2.75 9.92 -17.37
CA GLN A 60 1.88 10.81 -16.60
C GLN A 60 1.13 10.05 -15.51
N ARG A 61 1.23 10.49 -14.25
CA ARG A 61 0.46 9.91 -13.14
C ARG A 61 -1.01 10.30 -13.26
N THR A 62 -1.88 9.30 -13.30
CA THR A 62 -3.33 9.46 -13.39
C THR A 62 -4.02 8.76 -12.22
N THR A 63 -4.92 9.47 -11.53
CA THR A 63 -5.71 8.93 -10.41
C THR A 63 -7.17 8.81 -10.82
N VAL A 64 -7.73 7.59 -10.72
CA VAL A 64 -9.11 7.28 -11.08
C VAL A 64 -9.80 6.50 -9.97
N TYR A 65 -11.12 6.67 -9.87
CA TYR A 65 -11.93 5.90 -8.92
C TYR A 65 -12.32 4.55 -9.53
N LEU A 66 -11.96 3.46 -8.84
CA LEU A 66 -12.40 2.10 -9.18
C LEU A 66 -13.17 1.49 -8.00
N PRO A 67 -14.22 0.69 -8.25
CA PRO A 67 -14.87 -0.09 -7.20
C PRO A 67 -13.86 -0.98 -6.47
N LYS A 68 -13.95 -1.05 -5.13
CA LYS A 68 -13.00 -1.82 -4.29
C LYS A 68 -12.88 -3.29 -4.72
N ALA A 69 -14.01 -3.92 -5.08
CA ALA A 69 -14.01 -5.30 -5.55
C ALA A 69 -13.23 -5.48 -6.84
N LEU A 70 -13.32 -4.52 -7.77
CA LEU A 70 -12.59 -4.54 -9.03
C LEU A 70 -11.10 -4.30 -8.81
N HIS A 71 -10.75 -3.29 -8.00
CA HIS A 71 -9.34 -3.02 -7.66
C HIS A 71 -8.65 -4.23 -7.02
N ARG A 72 -9.34 -4.96 -6.14
CA ARG A 72 -8.81 -6.21 -5.55
C ARG A 72 -8.54 -7.29 -6.59
N LYS A 73 -9.46 -7.49 -7.54
CA LYS A 73 -9.29 -8.47 -8.63
C LYS A 73 -8.14 -8.08 -9.54
N LEU A 74 -8.07 -6.80 -9.93
CA LEU A 74 -6.98 -6.26 -10.74
C LEU A 74 -5.62 -6.50 -10.08
N ARG A 75 -5.49 -6.12 -8.79
CA ARG A 75 -4.25 -6.32 -8.05
C ARG A 75 -3.88 -7.80 -7.92
N ALA A 76 -4.86 -8.67 -7.67
CA ALA A 76 -4.61 -10.11 -7.57
C ALA A 76 -4.12 -10.71 -8.89
N ALA A 77 -4.73 -10.31 -10.02
CA ALA A 77 -4.31 -10.75 -11.35
C ALA A 77 -2.88 -10.26 -11.68
N ALA A 78 -2.59 -8.98 -11.44
CA ALA A 78 -1.26 -8.42 -11.67
C ALA A 78 -0.15 -9.15 -10.89
N ILE A 79 -0.43 -9.52 -9.63
CA ILE A 79 0.52 -10.31 -8.82
C ILE A 79 0.68 -11.74 -9.36
N ALA A 80 -0.42 -12.37 -9.82
CA ALA A 80 -0.36 -13.73 -10.35
C ALA A 80 0.47 -13.82 -11.63
N ASP A 81 0.42 -12.78 -12.47
CA ASP A 81 1.13 -12.71 -13.74
C ASP A 81 2.53 -12.07 -13.62
N ASP A 82 2.98 -11.70 -12.41
CA ASP A 82 4.22 -10.96 -12.14
C ASP A 82 4.34 -9.66 -12.97
N ARG A 83 3.20 -8.98 -13.19
CA ARG A 83 3.09 -7.73 -13.98
C ARG A 83 2.85 -6.52 -13.09
N GLU A 84 3.36 -5.37 -13.52
CA GLU A 84 3.02 -4.10 -12.88
C GLU A 84 1.57 -3.70 -13.21
N MET A 85 0.85 -3.17 -12.22
CA MET A 85 -0.54 -2.73 -12.41
C MET A 85 -0.67 -1.62 -13.48
N SER A 86 0.34 -0.77 -13.64
CA SER A 86 0.35 0.28 -14.65
C SER A 86 0.27 -0.28 -16.07
N ASP A 87 1.03 -1.34 -16.36
CA ASP A 87 1.10 -1.94 -17.69
C ASP A 87 -0.24 -2.63 -18.04
N VAL A 88 -0.88 -3.26 -17.04
CA VAL A 88 -2.22 -3.84 -17.20
C VAL A 88 -3.27 -2.75 -17.50
N ILE A 89 -3.19 -1.60 -16.81
CA ILE A 89 -4.11 -0.49 -17.06
C ILE A 89 -3.86 0.15 -18.43
N GLU A 90 -2.61 0.32 -18.84
CA GLU A 90 -2.23 0.83 -20.16
C GLU A 90 -2.85 -0.01 -21.29
N GLU A 91 -2.68 -1.33 -21.23
CA GLU A 91 -3.24 -2.28 -22.20
C GLU A 91 -4.77 -2.18 -22.28
N LEU A 92 -5.46 -2.12 -21.13
CA LEU A 92 -6.92 -1.96 -21.08
C LEU A 92 -7.40 -0.63 -21.66
N VAL A 93 -6.67 0.46 -21.40
CA VAL A 93 -7.00 1.79 -21.93
C VAL A 93 -6.76 1.81 -23.45
N GLN A 94 -5.65 1.25 -23.92
CA GLN A 94 -5.35 1.15 -25.34
C GLN A 94 -6.41 0.31 -26.08
N GLN A 95 -6.76 -0.86 -25.56
CA GLN A 95 -7.80 -1.71 -26.13
C GLN A 95 -9.16 -0.99 -26.22
N TRP A 96 -9.52 -0.19 -25.19
CA TRP A 96 -10.73 0.60 -25.20
C TRP A 96 -10.70 1.73 -26.26
N LEU A 97 -9.53 2.35 -26.48
CA LEU A 97 -9.33 3.37 -27.52
C LEU A 97 -9.34 2.79 -28.93
N GLU A 98 -8.85 1.57 -29.13
CA GLU A 98 -8.87 0.88 -30.42
C GLU A 98 -10.27 0.33 -30.77
N SER A 99 -11.08 0.02 -29.76
CA SER A 99 -12.47 -0.43 -29.94
C SER A 99 -13.46 0.71 -30.22
N LYS A 100 -12.96 1.94 -30.35
CA LYS A 100 -13.74 3.18 -30.56
C LYS A 100 -13.72 3.59 -32.02
#